data_AF-A0A7Y5BF99-F1
#
_entry.id   AF-A0A7Y5BF99-F1
#
_cell.length_a   1.000
_cell.length_b   1.000
_cell.length_c   1.000
_cell.angle_alpha   90.00
_cell.angle_beta   90.00
_cell.angle_gamma   90.00
#
_symmetry.space_group_name_H-M   'P 1'
#
loop_
_entity.id
_entity.type
_entity.pdbx_description
1 polymer ?
#
loop_
_entity_poly.entity_id
_entity_poly.type
_entity_poly.pdbx_seq_one_letter_code
_entity_poly.pdbx_strand_id
1 'polypeptide(L)'
;MSAILAQVPHDLEIKYGLTAQELLDAINRRFRLKVALEGAVAEVHFERKLKVATREGWLSSYEGFDIDGKHDFSVETLRHTEIRVEVKTVRDGPKLQVELQKTRAAKGDPSSRYYNRDHFDLVAVCMGRATGEWSEFRYALCMELPSHKLHGDKLQVLHPITLKEGLPVRWFGRLQDAIDAYERLAGL
;
A
#
# COMPACT_ATOMS: atom_id res chain seq x y z
N MET A 1 -14.37 -32.27 -27.74
CA MET A 1 -13.55 -32.82 -26.65
C MET A 1 -12.70 -31.67 -26.13
N SER A 2 -13.06 -31.11 -24.97
CA SER A 2 -12.28 -30.02 -24.36
C SER A 2 -11.06 -30.65 -23.68
N ALA A 3 -9.87 -30.23 -24.08
CA ALA A 3 -8.65 -30.65 -23.39
C ALA A 3 -8.68 -30.07 -21.98
N ILE A 4 -8.79 -30.94 -20.97
CA ILE A 4 -8.53 -30.57 -19.59
C ILE A 4 -7.03 -30.26 -19.55
N LEU A 5 -6.68 -28.97 -19.56
CA LEU A 5 -5.32 -28.53 -19.28
C LEU A 5 -5.00 -29.01 -17.86
N ALA A 6 -4.11 -30.00 -17.74
CA ALA A 6 -3.56 -30.39 -16.45
C ALA A 6 -2.89 -29.15 -15.86
N GLN A 7 -3.47 -28.64 -14.77
CA GLN A 7 -2.97 -27.43 -14.13
C GLN A 7 -1.64 -27.79 -13.46
N VAL A 8 -0.57 -27.09 -13.85
CA VAL A 8 0.73 -27.26 -13.20
C VAL A 8 0.57 -26.86 -11.73
N PRO A 9 0.91 -27.73 -10.77
CA PRO A 9 0.80 -27.42 -9.35
C PRO A 9 1.63 -26.20 -9.00
N HIS A 10 1.11 -25.33 -8.14
CA HIS A 10 1.83 -24.16 -7.66
C HIS A 10 3.02 -24.60 -6.78
N ASP A 11 4.12 -23.84 -6.78
CA ASP A 11 5.34 -24.18 -6.02
C ASP A 11 5.06 -24.36 -4.52
N LEU A 12 4.13 -23.59 -3.96
CA LEU A 12 3.71 -23.74 -2.55
C LEU A 12 2.94 -25.05 -2.30
N GLU A 13 2.20 -25.55 -3.29
CA GLU A 13 1.53 -26.85 -3.17
C GLU A 13 2.58 -27.97 -3.08
N ILE A 14 3.59 -27.91 -3.94
CA ILE A 14 4.72 -28.85 -3.94
C ILE A 14 5.49 -28.75 -2.62
N LYS A 15 5.85 -27.53 -2.20
CA LYS A 15 6.67 -27.28 -1.00
C LYS A 15 6.02 -27.76 0.29
N TYR A 16 4.70 -27.57 0.43
CA TYR A 16 3.99 -27.86 1.67
C TYR A 16 3.15 -29.14 1.63
N GLY A 17 3.03 -29.79 0.47
CA GLY A 17 2.25 -31.02 0.32
C GLY A 17 0.76 -30.81 0.57
N LEU A 18 0.24 -29.62 0.26
CA LEU A 18 -1.16 -29.23 0.40
C LEU A 18 -1.64 -28.63 -0.91
N THR A 19 -2.90 -28.86 -1.26
CA THR A 19 -3.52 -28.20 -2.41
C THR A 19 -3.65 -26.69 -2.17
N ALA A 20 -3.80 -25.91 -3.24
CA ALA A 20 -4.05 -24.49 -3.17
C ALA A 20 -5.29 -24.18 -2.31
N GLN A 21 -6.34 -25.01 -2.40
CA GLN A 21 -7.54 -24.87 -1.58
C GLN A 21 -7.23 -25.09 -0.09
N GLU A 22 -6.48 -26.14 0.27
CA GLU A 22 -6.11 -26.39 1.67
C GLU A 22 -5.23 -25.28 2.25
N LEU A 23 -4.32 -24.73 1.44
CA LEU A 23 -3.50 -23.57 1.82
C LEU A 23 -4.35 -22.32 2.06
N LEU A 24 -5.29 -22.03 1.15
CA LEU A 24 -6.21 -20.89 1.28
C LEU A 24 -7.14 -21.05 2.49
N ASP A 25 -7.63 -22.26 2.74
CA ASP A 25 -8.44 -22.58 3.93
C ASP A 25 -7.63 -22.43 5.21
N ALA A 26 -6.36 -22.83 5.20
CA ALA A 26 -5.46 -22.66 6.33
C ALA A 26 -5.22 -21.17 6.65
N ILE A 27 -5.10 -20.32 5.62
CA ILE A 27 -5.03 -18.86 5.78
C ILE A 27 -6.37 -18.33 6.31
N ASN A 28 -7.49 -18.74 5.72
CA ASN A 28 -8.82 -18.26 6.07
C ASN A 28 -9.27 -18.63 7.50
N ARG A 29 -8.63 -19.59 8.17
CA ARG A 29 -8.93 -19.91 9.57
C ARG A 29 -8.09 -19.14 10.58
N ARG A 30 -7.06 -18.39 10.13
CA ARG A 30 -6.07 -17.75 11.00
C ARG A 30 -6.08 -16.24 10.82
N PHE A 31 -6.51 -15.51 11.85
CA PHE A 31 -6.64 -14.05 11.83
C PHE A 31 -5.38 -13.33 11.32
N ARG A 32 -4.19 -13.67 11.84
CA ARG A 32 -2.93 -13.01 11.42
C ARG A 32 -2.57 -13.26 9.96
N LEU A 33 -2.90 -14.45 9.43
CA LEU A 33 -2.64 -14.76 8.03
C LEU A 33 -3.62 -14.04 7.11
N LYS A 34 -4.88 -13.85 7.53
CA LYS A 34 -5.83 -12.98 6.79
C LYS A 34 -5.30 -11.56 6.69
N VAL A 35 -4.90 -10.96 7.80
CA VAL A 35 -4.38 -9.59 7.82
C VAL A 35 -3.17 -9.44 6.89
N ALA A 36 -2.26 -10.43 6.89
CA ALA A 36 -1.12 -10.44 5.97
C ALA A 36 -1.54 -10.62 4.50
N LEU A 37 -2.48 -11.53 4.22
CA LEU A 37 -3.03 -11.75 2.88
C LEU A 37 -3.70 -10.47 2.35
N GLU A 38 -4.46 -9.76 3.17
CA GLU A 38 -5.13 -8.52 2.77
C GLU A 38 -4.14 -7.41 2.39
N GLY A 39 -2.98 -7.33 3.07
CA GLY A 39 -1.87 -6.47 2.66
C GLY A 39 -1.34 -6.84 1.28
N ALA A 40 -1.00 -8.12 1.08
CA ALA A 40 -0.53 -8.63 -0.21
C ALA A 40 -1.56 -8.44 -1.34
N VAL A 41 -2.86 -8.62 -1.05
CA VAL A 41 -3.95 -8.38 -2.01
C VAL A 41 -4.00 -6.89 -2.39
N ALA A 42 -3.85 -5.98 -1.43
CA ALA A 42 -3.79 -4.55 -1.72
C ALA A 42 -2.59 -4.21 -2.63
N GLU A 43 -1.40 -4.74 -2.36
CA GLU A 43 -0.22 -4.54 -3.20
C GLU A 43 -0.42 -5.07 -4.62
N VAL A 44 -0.98 -6.28 -4.78
CA VAL A 44 -1.30 -6.84 -6.10
C VAL A 44 -2.30 -5.96 -6.87
N HIS A 45 -3.33 -5.45 -6.20
CA HIS A 45 -4.28 -4.53 -6.84
C HIS A 45 -3.66 -3.18 -7.19
N PHE A 46 -2.76 -2.68 -6.36
CA PHE A 46 -2.03 -1.44 -6.65
C PHE A 46 -1.07 -1.62 -7.83
N GLU A 47 -0.29 -2.70 -7.86
CA GLU A 47 0.61 -3.01 -8.97
C GLU A 47 -0.15 -3.13 -10.31
N ARG A 48 -1.35 -3.74 -10.30
CA ARG A 48 -2.22 -3.78 -11.49
C ARG A 48 -2.58 -2.37 -11.99
N LYS A 49 -2.80 -1.41 -11.09
CA LYS A 49 -3.03 -0.01 -11.47
C LYS A 49 -1.77 0.60 -12.09
N LEU A 50 -0.59 0.35 -11.51
CA LEU A 50 0.68 0.84 -12.05
C LEU A 50 0.97 0.26 -13.44
N LYS A 51 0.70 -1.04 -13.66
CA LYS A 51 0.78 -1.69 -14.98
C LYS A 51 -0.10 -0.98 -16.01
N VAL A 52 -1.35 -0.68 -15.66
CA VAL A 52 -2.28 0.03 -16.53
C VAL A 52 -1.78 1.46 -16.79
N ALA A 53 -1.41 2.20 -15.76
CA ALA A 53 -0.90 3.57 -15.87
C ALA A 53 0.35 3.67 -16.76
N THR A 54 1.27 2.72 -16.64
CA THR A 54 2.49 2.65 -17.47
C THR A 54 2.14 2.32 -18.92
N ARG A 55 1.29 1.31 -19.14
CA ARG A 55 0.84 0.91 -20.48
C ARG A 55 0.09 2.03 -21.21
N GLU A 56 -0.68 2.83 -20.49
CA GLU A 56 -1.43 3.97 -21.03
C GLU A 56 -0.60 5.25 -21.12
N GLY A 57 0.65 5.25 -20.67
CA GLY A 57 1.57 6.37 -20.79
C GLY A 57 1.35 7.49 -19.77
N TRP A 58 0.75 7.20 -18.61
CA TRP A 58 0.64 8.14 -17.48
C TRP A 58 1.82 8.06 -16.52
N LEU A 59 2.55 6.94 -16.53
CA LEU A 59 3.78 6.70 -15.80
C LEU A 59 4.86 6.22 -16.77
N SER A 60 6.12 6.59 -16.51
CA SER A 60 7.26 6.11 -17.30
C SER A 60 7.60 4.67 -16.95
N SER A 61 7.71 4.39 -15.65
CA SER A 61 8.08 3.06 -15.14
C SER A 61 7.63 2.89 -13.69
N TYR A 62 7.70 1.67 -13.18
CA TYR A 62 7.57 1.39 -11.75
C TYR A 62 8.39 0.15 -11.37
N GLU A 63 8.75 0.04 -10.09
CA GLU A 63 9.42 -1.11 -9.49
C GLU A 63 8.75 -1.44 -8.16
N GLY A 64 8.54 -2.73 -7.88
CA GLY A 64 8.03 -3.22 -6.60
C GLY A 64 9.15 -3.84 -5.76
N PHE A 65 9.05 -3.71 -4.43
CA PHE A 65 10.07 -4.18 -3.50
C PHE A 65 9.47 -5.15 -2.47
N ASP A 66 10.17 -6.26 -2.24
CA ASP A 66 9.91 -7.19 -1.12
C ASP A 66 11.17 -7.24 -0.24
N ILE A 67 11.53 -6.08 0.33
CA ILE A 67 12.72 -5.89 1.15
C ILE A 67 12.30 -5.22 2.46
N ASP A 68 12.64 -5.83 3.60
CA ASP A 68 12.29 -5.27 4.91
C ASP A 68 12.87 -3.87 5.09
N GLY A 69 12.01 -2.95 5.51
CA GLY A 69 12.39 -1.55 5.71
C GLY A 69 12.56 -0.72 4.43
N LYS A 70 12.16 -1.23 3.27
CA LYS A 70 11.95 -0.43 2.05
C LYS A 70 10.45 -0.17 1.85
N HIS A 71 10.11 0.92 1.17
CA HIS A 71 8.75 1.18 0.71
C HIS A 71 8.34 0.16 -0.36
N ASP A 72 7.04 -0.04 -0.56
CA ASP A 72 6.52 -1.14 -1.39
C ASP A 72 6.76 -0.92 -2.90
N PHE A 73 6.67 0.32 -3.41
CA PHE A 73 6.87 0.62 -4.83
C PHE A 73 7.60 1.94 -5.09
N SER A 74 8.52 1.99 -6.05
CA SER A 74 8.94 3.23 -6.69
C SER A 74 8.17 3.41 -7.99
N VAL A 75 7.68 4.63 -8.25
CA VAL A 75 7.10 5.00 -9.55
C VAL A 75 7.90 6.14 -10.16
N GLU A 76 8.12 6.09 -11.47
CA GLU A 76 8.78 7.15 -12.21
C GLU A 76 7.73 7.89 -13.05
N THR A 77 7.60 9.20 -12.83
CA THR A 77 6.67 10.03 -13.59
C THR A 77 7.19 10.33 -15.00
N LEU A 78 6.34 10.91 -15.84
CA LEU A 78 6.73 11.39 -17.17
C LEU A 78 7.76 12.54 -17.13
N ARG A 79 7.93 13.20 -15.97
CA ARG A 79 8.97 14.21 -15.74
C ARG A 79 10.26 13.61 -15.18
N HIS A 80 10.39 12.28 -15.15
CA HIS A 80 11.50 11.56 -14.54
C HIS A 80 11.66 11.84 -13.02
N THR A 81 10.56 12.15 -12.36
CA THR A 81 10.51 12.25 -10.90
C THR A 81 10.30 10.85 -10.33
N GLU A 82 11.18 10.40 -9.44
CA GLU A 82 10.93 9.20 -8.64
C GLU A 82 10.02 9.55 -7.46
N ILE A 83 8.96 8.76 -7.25
CA ILE A 83 8.06 8.85 -6.10
C ILE A 83 8.03 7.49 -5.42
N ARG A 84 8.35 7.46 -4.11
CA ARG A 84 8.29 6.26 -3.28
C ARG A 84 6.90 6.11 -2.69
N VAL A 85 6.29 4.94 -2.88
CA VAL A 85 4.91 4.67 -2.52
C VAL A 85 4.86 3.54 -1.49
N GLU A 86 4.19 3.81 -0.38
CA GLU A 86 3.81 2.81 0.62
C GLU A 86 2.35 2.40 0.43
N VAL A 87 2.07 1.10 0.39
CA VAL A 87 0.72 0.55 0.34
C VAL A 87 0.27 0.17 1.75
N LYS A 88 -0.96 0.56 2.09
CA LYS A 88 -1.64 0.17 3.33
C LYS A 88 -3.07 -0.19 3.05
N THR A 89 -3.66 -0.95 3.94
CA THR A 89 -5.11 -1.16 3.99
C THR A 89 -5.72 -0.21 5.01
N VAL A 90 -6.92 0.30 4.75
CA VAL A 90 -7.73 0.97 5.77
C VAL A 90 -7.87 0.07 7.01
N ARG A 91 -7.91 0.66 8.21
CA ARG A 91 -8.14 -0.08 9.44
C ARG A 91 -9.55 -0.65 9.43
N ASP A 92 -9.69 -1.83 10.01
CA ASP A 92 -11.00 -2.35 10.36
C ASP A 92 -11.58 -1.54 11.54
N GLY A 93 -12.87 -1.21 11.47
CA GLY A 93 -13.59 -0.46 12.49
C GLY A 93 -14.49 0.67 11.97
N PRO A 94 -15.20 1.37 12.88
CA PRO A 94 -16.26 2.31 12.51
C PRO A 94 -15.76 3.64 11.95
N LYS A 95 -14.46 3.92 12.05
CA LYS A 95 -13.84 5.16 11.55
C LYS A 95 -12.97 4.83 10.36
N LEU A 96 -13.16 5.55 9.27
CA LEU A 96 -12.32 5.45 8.08
C LEU A 96 -10.96 6.10 8.36
N GLN A 97 -9.96 5.28 8.67
CA GLN A 97 -8.62 5.72 9.02
C GLN A 97 -7.57 4.69 8.63
N VAL A 98 -6.36 5.15 8.36
CA VAL A 98 -5.19 4.28 8.12
C VAL A 98 -4.25 4.33 9.32
N GLU A 99 -3.55 3.22 9.54
CA GLU A 99 -2.46 3.11 10.50
C GLU A 99 -1.10 3.13 9.76
N LEU A 100 -0.31 4.18 9.96
CA LEU A 100 1.01 4.35 9.36
C LEU A 100 2.09 4.03 10.39
N GLN A 101 2.32 2.74 10.58
CA GLN A 101 3.45 2.22 11.34
C GLN A 101 3.82 0.83 10.82
N LYS A 102 5.07 0.44 11.05
CA LYS A 102 5.59 -0.90 10.81
C LYS A 102 4.99 -1.89 11.82
N THR A 103 4.92 -3.15 11.41
CA THR A 103 4.39 -4.25 12.24
C THR A 103 5.36 -4.66 13.34
N ARG A 104 6.65 -4.33 13.21
CA ARG A 104 7.72 -4.65 14.16
C ARG A 104 8.45 -3.39 14.60
N ALA A 105 8.99 -3.45 15.81
CA ALA A 105 9.92 -2.48 16.36
C ALA A 105 11.27 -3.14 16.60
N ALA A 106 12.35 -2.37 16.48
CA ALA A 106 13.67 -2.74 16.94
C ALA A 106 13.65 -3.01 18.45
N LYS A 107 14.48 -3.97 18.89
CA LYS A 107 14.60 -4.32 20.30
C LYS A 107 15.10 -3.12 21.10
N GLY A 108 14.34 -2.71 22.11
CA GLY A 108 14.70 -1.58 22.99
C GLY A 108 14.31 -0.20 22.46
N ASP A 109 13.80 -0.09 21.23
CA ASP A 109 13.29 1.17 20.67
C ASP A 109 11.88 0.98 20.10
N PRO A 110 10.81 1.20 20.90
CA PRO A 110 9.44 1.15 20.42
C PRO A 110 9.11 2.14 19.31
N SER A 111 9.85 3.26 19.22
CA SER A 111 9.58 4.34 18.25
C SER A 111 10.03 3.98 16.83
N SER A 112 10.93 3.01 16.68
CA SER A 112 11.40 2.47 15.39
C SER A 112 10.27 1.90 14.51
N ARG A 113 9.11 1.60 15.10
CA ARG A 113 7.91 1.20 14.34
C ARG A 113 7.29 2.37 13.58
N TYR A 114 7.51 3.60 13.99
CA TYR A 114 6.96 4.77 13.32
C TYR A 114 7.80 5.05 12.08
N TYR A 115 7.13 5.30 10.96
CA TYR A 115 7.79 5.73 9.74
C TYR A 115 8.44 7.10 9.94
N ASN A 116 9.66 7.26 9.44
CA ASN A 116 10.22 8.59 9.24
C ASN A 116 9.38 9.34 8.20
N ARG A 117 9.35 10.66 8.28
CA ARG A 117 8.68 11.51 7.28
C ARG A 117 9.27 11.41 5.87
N ASP A 118 10.49 10.88 5.75
CA ASP A 118 11.19 10.68 4.49
C ASP A 118 11.21 9.20 4.05
N HIS A 119 10.44 8.31 4.69
CA HIS A 119 10.47 6.88 4.35
C HIS A 119 9.86 6.58 2.98
N PHE A 120 8.77 7.28 2.67
CA PHE A 120 8.06 7.25 1.40
C PHE A 120 7.51 8.65 1.13
N ASP A 121 7.14 8.91 -0.11
CA ASP A 121 6.66 10.20 -0.58
C ASP A 121 5.13 10.25 -0.65
N LEU A 122 4.50 9.11 -0.93
CA LEU A 122 3.06 8.95 -1.10
C LEU A 122 2.59 7.67 -0.39
N VAL A 123 1.43 7.72 0.26
CA VAL A 123 0.75 6.51 0.76
C VAL A 123 -0.46 6.19 -0.10
N ALA A 124 -0.57 4.95 -0.55
CA ALA A 124 -1.74 4.40 -1.23
C ALA A 124 -2.52 3.49 -0.27
N VAL A 125 -3.70 3.94 0.14
CA VAL A 125 -4.54 3.21 1.10
C VAL A 125 -5.65 2.48 0.36
N CYS A 126 -5.59 1.15 0.33
CA CYS A 126 -6.64 0.27 -0.15
C CYS A 126 -7.87 0.34 0.75
N MET A 127 -9.03 0.55 0.11
CA MET A 127 -10.33 0.71 0.77
C MET A 127 -11.11 -0.61 0.91
N GLY A 128 -10.59 -1.71 0.36
CA GLY A 128 -11.29 -2.99 0.27
C GLY A 128 -11.85 -3.53 1.59
N ARG A 129 -11.18 -3.30 2.73
CA ARG A 129 -11.74 -3.68 4.05
C ARG A 129 -13.02 -2.91 4.42
N ALA A 130 -13.14 -1.66 3.98
CA ALA A 130 -14.28 -0.81 4.29
C ALA A 130 -15.40 -0.93 3.24
N THR A 131 -15.05 -1.14 1.96
CA THR A 131 -16.01 -1.09 0.85
C THR A 131 -16.28 -2.43 0.17
N GLY A 132 -15.43 -3.44 0.38
CA GLY A 132 -15.41 -4.69 -0.39
C GLY A 132 -14.65 -4.58 -1.72
N GLU A 133 -14.38 -3.37 -2.20
CA GLU A 133 -13.72 -3.12 -3.48
C GLU A 133 -12.20 -2.98 -3.30
N TRP A 134 -11.47 -4.09 -3.41
CA TRP A 134 -10.00 -4.14 -3.22
C TRP A 134 -9.19 -3.36 -4.27
N SER A 135 -9.84 -2.96 -5.36
CA SER A 135 -9.25 -2.10 -6.39
C SER A 135 -9.43 -0.60 -6.10
N GLU A 136 -10.13 -0.23 -5.03
CA GLU A 136 -10.37 1.15 -4.64
C GLU A 136 -9.29 1.64 -3.68
N PHE A 137 -8.72 2.83 -3.95
CA PHE A 137 -7.65 3.41 -3.16
C PHE A 137 -7.93 4.88 -2.83
N ARG A 138 -7.27 5.36 -1.78
CA ARG A 138 -7.13 6.77 -1.42
C ARG A 138 -5.66 7.09 -1.23
N TYR A 139 -5.24 8.27 -1.65
CA TYR A 139 -3.84 8.64 -1.64
C TYR A 139 -3.61 9.89 -0.79
N ALA A 140 -2.46 10.00 -0.15
CA ALA A 140 -2.03 11.22 0.53
C ALA A 140 -0.52 11.40 0.37
N LEU A 141 -0.08 12.65 0.32
CA LEU A 141 1.35 12.98 0.25
C LEU A 141 1.94 12.97 1.65
N CYS A 142 3.06 12.27 1.81
CA CYS A 142 3.74 12.11 3.09
C CYS A 142 4.12 13.47 3.72
N MET A 143 4.53 14.44 2.87
CA MET A 143 4.89 15.78 3.31
C MET A 143 3.72 16.56 3.93
N GLU A 144 2.47 16.24 3.58
CA GLU A 144 1.27 16.89 4.13
C GLU A 144 0.75 16.17 5.39
N LEU A 145 1.25 14.98 5.69
CA LEU A 145 0.81 14.23 6.87
C LEU A 145 1.40 14.84 8.15
N PRO A 146 0.62 14.85 9.26
CA PRO A 146 1.08 15.39 10.54
C PRO A 146 2.23 14.55 11.13
N SER A 147 3.17 15.24 11.79
CA SER A 147 4.22 14.59 12.58
C SER A 147 3.67 13.91 13.83
N HIS A 148 4.39 12.90 14.31
CA HIS A 148 4.11 12.28 15.60
C HIS A 148 4.33 13.28 16.74
N LYS A 149 3.38 13.36 17.68
CA LYS A 149 3.40 14.33 18.79
C LYS A 149 4.68 14.29 19.65
N LEU A 150 5.28 13.11 19.81
CA LEU A 150 6.47 12.90 20.64
C LEU A 150 7.76 12.72 19.82
N HIS A 151 7.66 12.55 18.50
CA HIS A 151 8.81 12.25 17.63
C HIS A 151 8.64 13.03 16.31
N GLY A 152 9.10 14.29 16.28
CA GLY A 152 8.76 15.24 15.21
C GLY A 152 9.22 14.83 13.80
N ASP A 153 10.25 14.00 13.73
CA ASP A 153 10.83 13.37 12.53
C ASP A 153 10.02 12.17 12.02
N LYS A 154 9.05 11.69 12.81
CA LYS A 154 8.20 10.55 12.50
C LYS A 154 6.81 10.99 12.08
N LEU A 155 6.12 10.14 11.32
CA LEU A 155 4.70 10.32 10.99
C LEU A 155 3.81 9.99 12.18
N GLN A 156 2.72 10.74 12.33
CA GLN A 156 1.63 10.35 13.23
C GLN A 156 1.12 8.96 12.84
N VAL A 157 0.69 8.16 13.82
CA VAL A 157 0.30 6.76 13.54
C VAL A 157 -1.07 6.64 12.87
N LEU A 158 -2.06 7.41 13.32
CA LEU A 158 -3.44 7.29 12.84
C LEU A 158 -3.83 8.51 12.03
N HIS A 159 -4.34 8.28 10.82
CA HIS A 159 -4.79 9.34 9.92
C HIS A 159 -6.22 9.07 9.46
N PRO A 160 -7.17 9.96 9.75
CA PRO A 160 -8.51 9.91 9.16
C PRO A 160 -8.42 10.06 7.64
N ILE A 161 -9.20 9.26 6.92
CA ILE A 161 -9.29 9.30 5.46
C ILE A 161 -10.58 10.02 5.08
N THR A 162 -10.47 11.07 4.26
CA THR A 162 -11.62 11.87 3.83
C THR A 162 -11.31 12.64 2.56
N LEU A 163 -12.22 12.62 1.60
CA LEU A 163 -12.11 13.42 0.37
C LEU A 163 -12.68 14.84 0.53
N LYS A 164 -13.09 15.24 1.73
CA LYS A 164 -13.56 16.60 1.99
C LYS A 164 -12.41 17.60 1.83
N GLU A 165 -12.64 18.62 1.04
CA GLU A 165 -11.71 19.74 0.85
C GLU A 165 -11.62 20.64 2.08
N GLY A 166 -10.58 21.49 2.12
CA GLY A 166 -10.36 22.45 3.20
C GLY A 166 -9.84 21.86 4.52
N LEU A 167 -9.49 20.57 4.53
CA LEU A 167 -8.89 19.91 5.68
C LEU A 167 -7.36 20.00 5.66
N PRO A 168 -6.69 19.90 6.83
CA PRO A 168 -5.23 20.01 6.92
C PRO A 168 -4.46 18.97 6.10
N VAL A 169 -5.05 17.79 5.90
CA VAL A 169 -4.49 16.72 5.07
C VAL A 169 -5.40 16.54 3.87
N ARG A 170 -4.82 16.63 2.68
CA ARG A 170 -5.52 16.35 1.43
C ARG A 170 -5.43 14.88 1.10
N TRP A 171 -6.58 14.28 0.79
CA TRP A 171 -6.65 12.94 0.24
C TRP A 171 -7.14 12.98 -1.20
N PHE A 172 -6.55 12.17 -2.04
CA PHE A 172 -6.87 12.08 -3.46
C PHE A 172 -7.63 10.78 -3.74
N GLY A 173 -8.63 10.86 -4.63
CA GLY A 173 -9.36 9.69 -5.12
C GLY A 173 -8.65 8.99 -6.29
N ARG A 174 -7.78 9.69 -7.01
CA ARG A 174 -7.02 9.17 -8.15
C ARG A 174 -5.52 9.30 -7.89
N LEU A 175 -4.76 8.31 -8.35
CA LEU A 175 -3.30 8.31 -8.21
C LEU A 175 -2.68 9.47 -8.98
N GLN A 176 -3.18 9.76 -10.17
CA GLN A 176 -2.73 10.87 -11.01
C GLN A 176 -2.82 12.22 -10.29
N ASP A 177 -3.93 12.51 -9.62
CA ASP A 177 -4.10 13.78 -8.89
C ASP A 177 -3.05 13.94 -7.77
N ALA A 178 -2.69 12.83 -7.12
CA ALA A 178 -1.66 12.82 -6.09
C ALA A 178 -0.26 13.03 -6.68
N ILE A 179 0.05 12.41 -7.82
CA ILE A 179 1.32 12.61 -8.54
C ILE A 179 1.45 14.08 -8.98
N ASP A 180 0.42 14.62 -9.64
CA ASP A 180 0.41 16.02 -10.08
C ASP A 180 0.55 16.99 -8.91
N ALA A 181 0.00 16.66 -7.74
CA ALA A 181 0.19 17.44 -6.52
C ALA A 181 1.63 17.33 -5.98
N TYR A 182 2.23 16.14 -6.02
CA TYR A 182 3.60 15.92 -5.59
C TYR A 182 4.60 16.71 -6.44
N GLU A 183 4.52 16.59 -7.78
CA GLU A 183 5.43 17.31 -8.69
C GLU A 183 5.38 18.83 -8.47
N ARG A 184 4.17 19.39 -8.33
CA ARG A 184 3.99 20.83 -8.03
C ARG A 184 4.62 21.24 -6.71
N LEU A 185 4.52 20.42 -5.66
CA LEU A 185 5.11 20.72 -4.35
C LEU A 185 6.62 20.51 -4.32
N ALA A 186 7.14 19.58 -5.12
CA ALA A 186 8.57 19.35 -5.30
C ALA A 186 9.24 20.45 -6.15
N GLY A 187 8.45 21.32 -6.80
CA GLY A 187 8.95 22.39 -7.67
C GLY A 187 9.34 21.90 -9.07
N LEU A 188 8.68 20.84 -9.57
CA LEU A 188 8.94 20.15 -10.84
C LEU A 188 7.79 20.34 -11.86
#